data_AF-A0A7L9VVG3-F1
#
_entry.id   AF-A0A7L9VVG3-F1
#
_cell.length_a   1.000
_cell.length_b   1.000
_cell.length_c   1.000
_cell.angle_alpha   90.00
_cell.angle_beta   90.00
_cell.angle_gamma   90.00
#
_symmetry.space_group_name_H-M   'P 1'
#
loop_
_entity.id
_entity.type
_entity.pdbx_description
1 polymer ?
#
loop_
_entity_poly.entity_id
_entity_poly.type
_entity_poly.pdbx_seq_one_letter_code
_entity_poly.pdbx_strand_id
1 'polypeptide(L)'
;MKKLNIKETQKISLELLHTITDICEMRGLRYYLMYGTLIGAIRHKGYIPWDDDTDIMMPRPDYDILLEYLHKNINKYPNLEVFNHDTNKDYPYMITRISDNRYVTYAQNEVSYGLGVFIDIYPFDGLGNNKKEALKYGLKGDRLSSICYQATRKHFTLGTTTKPIRKIMKYPFFIFSKLIGKDKIQDRLESLARKKQYDDSKYVGCVVWLSGGVKDIFEKKWFDNYIMVPFENYNFRVPKNYDAVLRHAYGDYMLLPREKDRIGHHDYSAYKK
;
A
#
# COMPACT_ATOMS: atom_id res chain seq x y z
N MET A 1 -5.52 -12.44 24.32
CA MET A 1 -4.57 -12.26 23.19
C MET A 1 -3.43 -11.37 23.63
N LYS A 2 -2.18 -11.72 23.30
CA LYS A 2 -0.98 -10.91 23.64
C LYS A 2 -0.82 -9.80 22.60
N LYS A 3 -0.73 -8.53 23.02
CA LYS A 3 -0.40 -7.41 22.13
C LYS A 3 1.05 -7.53 21.67
N LEU A 4 1.30 -7.35 20.37
CA LEU A 4 2.63 -7.35 19.80
C LEU A 4 3.30 -5.99 20.00
N ASN A 5 4.60 -6.00 20.25
CA ASN A 5 5.43 -4.80 20.13
C ASN A 5 5.92 -4.61 18.69
N ILE A 6 6.49 -3.43 18.40
CA ILE A 6 6.94 -3.09 17.04
C ILE A 6 7.97 -4.07 16.46
N LYS A 7 8.91 -4.56 17.29
CA LYS A 7 9.93 -5.51 16.84
C LYS A 7 9.34 -6.89 16.54
N GLU A 8 8.33 -7.31 17.30
CA GLU A 8 7.57 -8.52 17.00
C GLU A 8 6.79 -8.36 15.68
N THR A 9 6.12 -7.23 15.46
CA THR A 9 5.42 -6.94 14.20
C THR A 9 6.38 -6.91 13.01
N GLN A 10 7.49 -6.18 13.10
CA GLN A 10 8.55 -6.10 12.08
C GLN A 10 9.07 -7.49 11.70
N LYS A 11 9.31 -8.36 12.67
CA LYS A 11 9.78 -9.73 12.39
C LYS A 11 8.75 -10.54 11.61
N ILE A 12 7.47 -10.39 11.93
CA ILE A 12 6.40 -11.14 11.23
C ILE A 12 6.21 -10.60 9.81
N SER A 13 6.16 -9.28 9.64
CA SER A 13 6.03 -8.67 8.31
C SER A 13 7.25 -8.91 7.43
N LEU A 14 8.45 -9.05 8.01
CA LEU A 14 9.65 -9.46 7.28
C LEU A 14 9.53 -10.87 6.69
N GLU A 15 9.01 -11.83 7.44
CA GLU A 15 8.82 -13.21 6.95
C GLU A 15 7.73 -13.28 5.87
N LEU A 16 6.67 -12.47 6.00
CA LEU A 16 5.67 -12.29 4.96
C LEU A 16 6.29 -11.71 3.68
N LEU A 17 7.08 -10.64 3.82
CA LEU A 17 7.80 -10.01 2.72
C LEU A 17 8.73 -11.01 2.04
N HIS A 18 9.52 -11.75 2.80
CA HIS A 18 10.41 -12.77 2.26
C HIS A 18 9.63 -13.85 1.50
N THR A 19 8.56 -14.38 2.08
CA THR A 19 7.74 -15.42 1.42
C THR A 19 7.15 -14.93 0.10
N ILE A 20 6.58 -13.73 0.08
CA ILE A 20 5.96 -13.18 -1.13
C ILE A 20 7.01 -12.84 -2.18
N THR A 21 8.13 -12.27 -1.78
CA THR A 21 9.20 -11.92 -2.72
C THR A 21 9.91 -13.13 -3.28
N ASP A 22 10.08 -14.20 -2.51
CA ASP A 22 10.59 -15.49 -3.00
C ASP A 22 9.68 -16.10 -4.09
N ILE A 23 8.35 -16.01 -3.91
CA ILE A 23 7.39 -16.36 -4.97
C ILE A 23 7.61 -15.50 -6.22
N CYS A 24 7.80 -14.20 -6.04
CA CYS A 24 8.08 -13.30 -7.17
C CYS A 24 9.38 -13.67 -7.89
N GLU A 25 10.47 -13.94 -7.16
CA GLU A 25 11.75 -14.35 -7.72
C GLU A 25 11.63 -15.66 -8.53
N MET A 26 11.02 -16.69 -7.94
CA MET A 26 10.81 -17.98 -8.60
C MET A 26 9.97 -17.89 -9.88
N ARG A 27 9.07 -16.90 -9.95
CA ARG A 27 8.15 -16.71 -11.08
C ARG A 27 8.59 -15.61 -12.04
N GLY A 28 9.74 -14.96 -11.78
CA GLY A 28 10.23 -13.84 -12.59
C GLY A 28 9.34 -12.60 -12.52
N LEU A 29 8.57 -12.42 -11.44
CA LEU A 29 7.65 -11.28 -11.27
C LEU A 29 8.40 -10.07 -10.72
N ARG A 30 8.11 -8.90 -11.30
CA ARG A 30 8.70 -7.63 -10.87
C ARG A 30 8.04 -7.15 -9.57
N TYR A 31 8.86 -6.80 -8.58
CA TYR A 31 8.46 -6.09 -7.38
C TYR A 31 9.58 -5.16 -6.93
N TYR A 32 9.24 -4.16 -6.12
CA TYR A 32 10.19 -3.23 -5.55
C TYR A 32 9.74 -2.82 -4.14
N LEU A 33 10.68 -2.77 -3.18
CA LEU A 33 10.39 -2.08 -1.92
C LEU A 33 10.03 -0.63 -2.21
N MET A 34 9.04 -0.09 -1.50
CA MET A 34 8.57 1.29 -1.67
C MET A 34 8.44 2.01 -0.33
N TYR A 35 8.17 3.31 -0.41
CA TYR A 35 7.81 4.16 0.73
C TYR A 35 8.77 4.04 1.93
N GLY A 36 8.24 3.87 3.15
CA GLY A 36 9.01 3.76 4.39
C GLY A 36 9.96 2.56 4.36
N THR A 37 9.54 1.44 3.76
CA THR A 37 10.35 0.23 3.62
C THR A 37 11.58 0.46 2.73
N LEU A 38 11.44 1.19 1.62
CA LEU A 38 12.57 1.56 0.77
C LEU A 38 13.54 2.52 1.47
N ILE A 39 13.01 3.51 2.22
CA ILE A 39 13.85 4.38 3.06
C ILE A 39 14.61 3.54 4.08
N GLY A 40 13.95 2.60 4.75
CA GLY A 40 14.55 1.65 5.69
C GLY A 40 15.71 0.87 5.08
N ALA A 41 15.48 0.24 3.92
CA ALA A 41 16.49 -0.52 3.19
C ALA A 41 17.75 0.29 2.90
N ILE A 42 17.59 1.52 2.41
CA ILE A 42 18.73 2.35 2.02
C ILE A 42 19.44 2.95 3.23
N ARG A 43 18.68 3.53 4.17
CA ARG A 43 19.21 4.33 5.28
C ARG A 43 19.59 3.51 6.51
N HIS A 44 18.80 2.50 6.86
CA HIS A 44 18.97 1.71 8.09
C HIS A 44 19.43 0.27 7.85
N LYS A 45 19.42 -0.19 6.59
CA LYS A 45 19.66 -1.61 6.23
C LYS A 45 18.63 -2.56 6.86
N GLY A 46 17.42 -2.06 7.08
CA GLY A 46 16.34 -2.74 7.79
C GLY A 46 15.19 -1.79 8.02
N TYR A 47 14.30 -2.09 8.97
CA TYR A 47 13.18 -1.21 9.27
C TYR A 47 13.62 0.16 9.81
N ILE A 48 12.81 1.19 9.53
CA ILE A 48 12.88 2.41 10.32
C ILE A 48 12.47 2.05 11.76
N PRO A 49 13.22 2.43 12.81
CA PRO A 49 13.02 1.88 14.16
C PRO A 49 11.63 2.10 14.79
N TRP A 50 10.89 3.09 14.31
CA TRP A 50 9.54 3.47 14.77
C TRP A 50 8.46 3.17 13.74
N ASP A 51 8.76 2.41 12.68
CA ASP A 51 7.85 2.04 11.61
C ASP A 51 7.77 0.52 11.47
N ASP A 52 6.57 -0.03 11.36
CA ASP A 52 6.28 -1.44 11.16
C ASP A 52 5.48 -1.70 9.87
N ASP A 53 5.22 -0.65 9.08
CA ASP A 53 4.66 -0.80 7.74
C ASP A 53 5.68 -1.48 6.81
N THR A 54 5.18 -2.34 5.93
CA THR A 54 5.99 -3.07 4.96
C THR A 54 5.33 -2.99 3.60
N ASP A 55 5.90 -2.18 2.73
CA ASP A 55 5.33 -1.79 1.46
C ASP A 55 6.17 -2.29 0.29
N ILE A 56 5.51 -3.00 -0.62
CA ILE A 56 6.05 -3.26 -1.94
C ILE A 56 5.11 -2.69 -3.00
N MET A 57 5.68 -2.30 -4.12
CA MET A 57 4.90 -2.12 -5.34
C MET A 57 5.21 -3.19 -6.36
N MET A 58 4.24 -3.44 -7.23
CA MET A 58 4.37 -4.34 -8.36
C MET A 58 3.72 -3.71 -9.59
N PRO A 59 4.34 -3.79 -10.79
CA PRO A 59 3.63 -3.46 -12.02
C PRO A 59 2.32 -4.25 -12.13
N ARG A 60 1.25 -3.62 -12.62
CA ARG A 60 -0.08 -4.25 -12.72
C ARG A 60 -0.07 -5.68 -13.33
N PRO A 61 0.63 -5.95 -14.45
CA PRO A 61 0.66 -7.29 -15.01
C PRO A 61 1.26 -8.34 -14.06
N ASP A 62 2.36 -8.01 -13.38
CA ASP A 62 3.02 -8.90 -12.42
C ASP A 62 2.18 -9.10 -11.15
N TYR A 63 1.54 -8.03 -10.69
CA TYR A 63 0.58 -8.06 -9.58
C TYR A 63 -0.56 -9.04 -9.86
N ASP A 64 -1.18 -8.95 -11.04
CA ASP A 64 -2.31 -9.83 -11.40
C ASP A 64 -1.85 -11.30 -11.46
N ILE A 65 -0.66 -11.58 -12.00
CA ILE A 65 -0.09 -12.94 -12.04
C ILE A 65 0.19 -13.48 -10.62
N LEU A 66 0.69 -12.64 -9.71
CA LEU A 66 0.91 -13.03 -8.30
C LEU A 66 -0.42 -13.40 -7.64
N LEU A 67 -1.45 -12.57 -7.79
CA LEU A 67 -2.76 -12.84 -7.18
C LEU A 67 -3.40 -14.11 -7.72
N GLU A 68 -3.33 -14.34 -9.03
CA GLU A 68 -3.82 -15.58 -9.64
C GLU A 68 -3.08 -16.81 -9.11
N TYR A 69 -1.74 -16.70 -8.97
CA TYR A 69 -0.94 -17.77 -8.40
C TYR A 69 -1.34 -18.07 -6.96
N LEU A 70 -1.46 -17.04 -6.11
CA LEU A 70 -1.86 -17.19 -4.71
C LEU A 70 -3.27 -17.79 -4.61
N HIS A 71 -4.24 -17.29 -5.38
CA HIS A 71 -5.59 -17.86 -5.42
C HIS A 71 -5.58 -19.38 -5.69
N LYS A 72 -4.75 -19.85 -6.64
CA LYS A 72 -4.63 -21.27 -6.99
C LYS A 72 -3.79 -22.10 -6.01
N ASN A 73 -2.87 -21.47 -5.26
CA ASN A 73 -1.83 -22.17 -4.51
C ASN A 73 -1.78 -21.82 -3.01
N ILE A 74 -2.75 -21.07 -2.48
CA ILE A 74 -2.73 -20.58 -1.11
C ILE A 74 -2.59 -21.71 -0.08
N ASN A 75 -3.10 -22.90 -0.38
CA ASN A 75 -2.99 -24.09 0.48
C ASN A 75 -1.54 -24.52 0.75
N LYS A 76 -0.57 -24.10 -0.09
CA LYS A 76 0.87 -24.34 0.14
C LYS A 76 1.45 -23.42 1.24
N TYR A 77 0.71 -22.39 1.63
CA TYR A 77 1.12 -21.36 2.57
C TYR A 77 0.06 -21.23 3.68
N PRO A 78 0.01 -22.19 4.63
CA PRO A 78 -1.12 -22.33 5.56
C PRO A 78 -1.35 -21.12 6.50
N ASN A 79 -0.34 -20.26 6.66
CA ASN A 79 -0.44 -19.06 7.47
C ASN A 79 -0.74 -17.79 6.66
N LEU A 80 -0.75 -17.86 5.31
CA LEU A 80 -0.98 -16.71 4.45
C LEU A 80 -2.47 -16.57 4.10
N GLU A 81 -2.95 -15.34 4.17
CA GLU A 81 -4.26 -14.94 3.67
C GLU A 81 -4.13 -13.71 2.76
N VAL A 82 -4.89 -13.70 1.66
CA VAL A 82 -4.96 -12.57 0.73
C VAL A 82 -6.19 -11.74 1.08
N PHE A 83 -5.99 -10.44 1.33
CA PHE A 83 -7.06 -9.49 1.62
C PHE A 83 -7.15 -8.43 0.51
N ASN A 84 -8.22 -8.50 -0.27
CA ASN A 84 -8.58 -7.50 -1.25
C ASN A 84 -10.11 -7.50 -1.46
N HIS A 85 -10.60 -6.73 -2.44
CA HIS A 85 -12.03 -6.64 -2.74
C HIS A 85 -12.67 -7.99 -3.11
N ASP A 86 -11.92 -8.85 -3.81
CA ASP A 86 -12.44 -10.12 -4.32
C ASP A 86 -12.46 -11.21 -3.25
N THR A 87 -11.47 -11.20 -2.33
CA THR A 87 -11.33 -12.25 -1.31
C THR A 87 -12.09 -11.96 -0.02
N ASN A 88 -12.36 -10.69 0.29
CA ASN A 88 -13.05 -10.32 1.52
C ASN A 88 -13.98 -9.13 1.30
N LYS A 89 -15.29 -9.39 1.36
CA LYS A 89 -16.32 -8.37 1.17
C LYS A 89 -16.31 -7.27 2.23
N ASP A 90 -15.77 -7.49 3.41
CA ASP A 90 -15.68 -6.46 4.46
C ASP A 90 -14.36 -5.65 4.38
N TYR A 91 -13.45 -6.03 3.47
CA TYR A 91 -12.18 -5.34 3.27
C TYR A 91 -12.38 -3.90 2.80
N PRO A 92 -11.85 -2.89 3.54
CA PRO A 92 -12.20 -1.50 3.33
C PRO A 92 -11.29 -0.76 2.35
N TYR A 93 -10.23 -1.40 1.86
CA TYR A 93 -9.19 -0.79 1.05
C TYR A 93 -9.22 -1.31 -0.39
N MET A 94 -8.35 -0.75 -1.24
CA MET A 94 -8.33 -1.01 -2.67
C MET A 94 -7.00 -1.55 -3.19
N ILE A 95 -6.01 -1.65 -2.30
CA ILE A 95 -4.77 -2.38 -2.52
C ILE A 95 -4.92 -3.82 -2.03
N THR A 96 -3.94 -4.68 -2.27
CA THR A 96 -3.93 -6.01 -1.66
C THR A 96 -3.05 -6.00 -0.43
N ARG A 97 -3.54 -6.64 0.64
CA ARG A 97 -2.75 -7.01 1.81
C ARG A 97 -2.51 -8.51 1.82
N ILE A 98 -1.28 -8.91 2.08
CA ILE A 98 -0.95 -10.29 2.43
C ILE A 98 -0.79 -10.35 3.93
N SER A 99 -1.53 -11.25 4.56
CA SER A 99 -1.71 -11.30 6.01
C SER A 99 -1.26 -12.65 6.59
N ASP A 100 -0.70 -12.62 7.79
CA ASP A 100 -0.43 -13.79 8.61
C ASP A 100 -1.62 -14.10 9.52
N ASN A 101 -2.31 -15.22 9.25
CA ASN A 101 -3.54 -15.59 9.94
C ASN A 101 -3.35 -16.05 11.39
N ARG A 102 -2.12 -16.20 11.89
CA ARG A 102 -1.81 -16.50 13.30
C ARG A 102 -1.98 -15.28 14.20
N TYR A 103 -2.19 -14.10 13.60
CA TYR A 103 -2.32 -12.82 14.27
C TYR A 103 -3.63 -12.15 13.90
N VAL A 104 -3.98 -11.09 14.64
CA VAL A 104 -5.13 -10.23 14.35
C VAL A 104 -4.77 -8.78 14.61
N THR A 105 -5.31 -7.88 13.80
CA THR A 105 -5.19 -6.42 13.95
C THR A 105 -6.56 -5.81 14.24
N TYR A 106 -6.56 -4.75 15.03
CA TYR A 106 -7.74 -3.95 15.31
C TYR A 106 -7.44 -2.49 14.98
N ALA A 107 -8.16 -1.95 13.99
CA ALA A 107 -8.14 -0.55 13.64
C ALA A 107 -9.31 0.21 14.30
N GLN A 108 -9.06 1.42 14.80
CA GLN A 108 -10.02 2.12 15.68
C GLN A 108 -11.37 2.47 15.03
N ASN A 109 -11.40 2.79 13.73
CA ASN A 109 -12.61 3.23 13.02
C ASN A 109 -13.03 2.27 11.89
N GLU A 110 -12.67 0.99 12.03
CA GLU A 110 -12.97 -0.06 11.04
C GLU A 110 -13.78 -1.17 11.66
N VAL A 111 -14.68 -1.75 10.88
CA VAL A 111 -15.20 -3.09 11.17
C VAL A 111 -14.03 -4.06 11.07
N SER A 112 -13.90 -4.98 12.03
CA SER A 112 -12.86 -6.01 11.92
C SER A 112 -13.24 -6.99 10.83
N TYR A 113 -12.31 -7.26 9.91
CA TYR A 113 -12.47 -8.21 8.82
C TYR A 113 -11.47 -9.37 8.92
N GLY A 114 -10.79 -9.52 10.08
CA GLY A 114 -9.91 -10.66 10.37
C GLY A 114 -8.45 -10.50 9.96
N LEU A 115 -8.04 -9.32 9.49
CA LEU A 115 -6.66 -9.03 9.07
C LEU A 115 -5.66 -9.29 10.21
N GLY A 116 -4.61 -10.06 9.94
CA GLY A 116 -3.48 -10.30 10.83
C GLY A 116 -2.38 -9.25 10.68
N VAL A 117 -1.13 -9.57 11.06
CA VAL A 117 0.02 -8.75 10.63
C VAL A 117 0.16 -8.90 9.13
N PHE A 118 0.48 -7.84 8.41
CA PHE A 118 0.41 -7.81 6.96
C PHE A 118 1.57 -7.07 6.30
N ILE A 119 1.69 -7.25 4.99
CA ILE A 119 2.43 -6.36 4.09
C ILE A 119 1.44 -5.76 3.08
N ASP A 120 1.72 -4.54 2.62
CA ASP A 120 0.95 -3.85 1.61
C ASP A 120 1.56 -4.05 0.21
N ILE A 121 0.72 -4.48 -0.75
CA ILE A 121 1.09 -4.61 -2.16
C ILE A 121 0.34 -3.55 -2.97
N TYR A 122 1.10 -2.54 -3.39
CA TYR A 122 0.59 -1.45 -4.23
C TYR A 122 0.70 -1.82 -5.71
N PRO A 123 -0.42 -1.96 -6.44
CA PRO A 123 -0.35 -2.12 -7.88
C PRO A 123 0.06 -0.79 -8.54
N PHE A 124 1.11 -0.82 -9.34
CA PHE A 124 1.50 0.30 -10.18
C PHE A 124 0.82 0.20 -11.53
N ASP A 125 -0.11 1.11 -11.74
CA ASP A 125 -0.91 1.23 -12.95
C ASP A 125 -0.29 2.24 -13.91
N GLY A 126 -0.69 2.17 -15.19
CA GLY A 126 -0.36 3.21 -16.16
C GLY A 126 -1.10 4.51 -15.87
N LEU A 127 -0.40 5.64 -15.91
CA LEU A 127 -1.00 6.98 -15.80
C LEU A 127 -0.92 7.76 -17.13
N GLY A 128 -0.29 7.19 -18.15
CA GLY A 128 -0.14 7.75 -19.49
C GLY A 128 1.18 8.48 -19.70
N ASN A 129 1.25 9.28 -20.77
CA ASN A 129 2.51 9.80 -21.32
C ASN A 129 2.78 11.28 -21.04
N ASN A 130 1.80 12.00 -20.49
CA ASN A 130 1.91 13.40 -20.10
C ASN A 130 1.73 13.55 -18.58
N LYS A 131 2.64 14.27 -17.90
CA LYS A 131 2.64 14.42 -16.44
C LYS A 131 1.38 15.10 -15.90
N LYS A 132 0.84 16.12 -16.59
CA LYS A 132 -0.38 16.82 -16.17
C LYS A 132 -1.61 15.92 -16.29
N GLU A 133 -1.68 15.14 -17.36
CA GLU A 133 -2.74 14.15 -17.55
C GLU A 133 -2.65 13.01 -16.55
N ALA A 134 -1.44 12.51 -16.28
CA ALA A 134 -1.18 11.51 -15.25
C ALA A 134 -1.68 11.99 -13.89
N LEU A 135 -1.38 13.24 -13.52
CA LEU A 135 -1.88 13.84 -12.28
C LEU A 135 -3.41 13.95 -12.26
N LYS A 136 -4.03 14.46 -13.33
CA LYS A 136 -5.49 14.54 -13.42
C LYS A 136 -6.14 13.16 -13.30
N TYR A 137 -5.52 12.15 -13.92
CA TYR A 137 -5.98 10.77 -13.91
C TYR A 137 -5.87 10.12 -12.54
N GLY A 138 -4.69 10.19 -11.92
CA GLY A 138 -4.48 9.62 -10.59
C GLY A 138 -5.29 10.34 -9.51
N LEU A 139 -5.45 11.68 -9.58
CA LEU A 139 -6.35 12.42 -8.67
C LEU A 139 -7.82 12.05 -8.84
N LYS A 140 -8.23 11.55 -10.02
CA LYS A 140 -9.58 10.99 -10.18
C LYS A 140 -9.73 9.70 -9.37
N GLY A 141 -8.70 8.84 -9.41
CA GLY A 141 -8.63 7.63 -8.58
C GLY A 141 -8.62 7.97 -7.09
N ASP A 142 -7.72 8.83 -6.64
CA ASP A 142 -7.62 9.28 -5.24
C ASP A 142 -8.96 9.79 -4.68
N ARG A 143 -9.70 10.58 -5.45
CA ARG A 143 -11.04 11.05 -5.04
C ARG A 143 -12.01 9.89 -4.85
N LEU A 144 -12.03 8.92 -5.76
CA LEU A 144 -12.89 7.73 -5.63
C LEU A 144 -12.45 6.89 -4.43
N SER A 145 -11.15 6.69 -4.23
CA SER A 145 -10.57 6.02 -3.07
C SER A 145 -10.95 6.69 -1.76
N SER A 146 -10.99 8.03 -1.73
CA SER A 146 -11.45 8.80 -0.58
C SER A 146 -12.94 8.58 -0.28
N ILE A 147 -13.79 8.50 -1.30
CA ILE A 147 -15.22 8.15 -1.12
C ILE A 147 -15.32 6.71 -0.59
N CYS A 148 -14.59 5.75 -1.16
CA CYS A 148 -14.58 4.35 -0.73
C CYS A 148 -14.16 4.22 0.74
N TYR A 149 -13.07 4.87 1.11
CA TYR A 149 -12.57 4.90 2.48
C TYR A 149 -13.64 5.42 3.46
N GLN A 150 -14.30 6.53 3.13
CA GLN A 150 -15.35 7.10 3.98
C GLN A 150 -16.58 6.18 4.09
N ALA A 151 -16.94 5.47 3.02
CA ALA A 151 -18.05 4.51 3.02
C ALA A 151 -17.80 3.33 3.98
N THR A 152 -16.55 3.00 4.29
CA THR A 152 -16.19 1.86 5.15
C THR A 152 -16.05 2.21 6.64
N ARG A 153 -15.92 3.50 6.99
CA ARG A 153 -15.70 3.94 8.38
C ARG A 153 -16.92 3.68 9.28
N LYS A 154 -16.72 3.26 10.53
CA LYS A 154 -17.81 3.08 11.51
C LYS A 154 -18.50 4.41 11.83
N HIS A 155 -17.71 5.44 12.11
CA HIS A 155 -18.19 6.76 12.49
C HIS A 155 -17.46 7.87 11.73
N PHE A 156 -18.13 9.01 11.64
CA PHE A 156 -17.56 10.22 11.04
C PHE A 156 -16.36 10.71 11.84
N THR A 157 -15.27 11.06 11.15
CA THR A 157 -14.09 11.70 11.76
C THR A 157 -13.56 12.82 10.87
N LEU A 158 -13.09 13.90 11.49
CA LEU A 158 -12.41 14.99 10.80
C LEU A 158 -10.96 14.62 10.42
N GLY A 159 -10.34 13.66 11.12
CA GLY A 159 -8.95 13.26 10.88
C GLY A 159 -8.01 14.47 10.79
N THR A 160 -7.16 14.49 9.77
CA THR A 160 -6.18 15.57 9.50
C THR A 160 -6.77 16.79 8.76
N THR A 161 -8.10 16.88 8.60
CA THR A 161 -8.72 17.98 7.85
C THR A 161 -8.70 19.29 8.64
N THR A 162 -7.87 20.24 8.22
CA THR A 162 -7.70 21.53 8.92
C THR A 162 -8.61 22.65 8.40
N LYS A 163 -8.88 22.71 7.08
CA LYS A 163 -9.60 23.83 6.45
C LYS A 163 -11.10 23.88 6.86
N PRO A 164 -11.63 25.01 7.37
CA PRO A 164 -13.00 25.11 7.88
C PRO A 164 -14.09 24.66 6.89
N ILE A 165 -14.04 25.15 5.65
CA ILE A 165 -15.02 24.78 4.62
C ILE A 165 -15.02 23.28 4.31
N ARG A 166 -13.85 22.64 4.37
CA ARG A 166 -13.74 21.18 4.16
C ARG A 166 -14.33 20.41 5.35
N LYS A 167 -14.21 20.91 6.58
CA LYS A 167 -14.82 20.29 7.76
C LYS A 167 -16.35 20.23 7.61
N ILE A 168 -16.96 21.33 7.17
CA ILE A 168 -18.41 21.43 6.94
C ILE A 168 -18.84 20.44 5.85
N MET A 169 -18.14 20.42 4.71
CA MET A 169 -18.49 19.53 3.60
C MET A 169 -18.23 18.04 3.86
N LYS A 170 -17.40 17.70 4.85
CA LYS A 170 -16.99 16.31 5.11
C LYS A 170 -18.14 15.46 5.64
N TYR A 171 -19.03 16.02 6.45
CA TYR A 171 -20.14 15.25 7.02
C TYR A 171 -21.19 14.87 5.95
N PRO A 172 -21.71 15.80 5.12
CA PRO A 172 -22.55 15.43 3.98
C PRO A 172 -21.87 14.43 3.04
N PHE A 173 -20.58 14.61 2.78
CA PHE A 173 -19.79 13.69 1.97
C PHE A 173 -19.69 12.28 2.57
N PHE A 174 -19.53 12.18 3.90
CA PHE A 174 -19.55 10.90 4.61
C PHE A 174 -20.91 10.19 4.46
N ILE A 175 -22.02 10.89 4.68
CA ILE A 175 -23.35 10.32 4.49
C ILE A 175 -23.55 9.87 3.03
N PHE A 176 -23.17 10.70 2.07
CA PHE A 176 -23.25 10.35 0.65
C PHE A 176 -22.41 9.12 0.29
N SER A 177 -21.20 9.01 0.83
CA SER A 177 -20.34 7.84 0.62
C SER A 177 -20.96 6.54 1.13
N LYS A 178 -21.66 6.59 2.28
CA LYS A 178 -22.40 5.45 2.84
C LYS A 178 -23.56 5.01 1.96
N LEU A 179 -24.28 5.96 1.35
CA LEU A 179 -25.42 5.67 0.46
C LEU A 179 -25.00 5.04 -0.88
N ILE A 180 -23.86 5.44 -1.45
CA ILE A 180 -23.34 4.80 -2.67
C ILE A 180 -22.95 3.34 -2.37
N GLY A 181 -22.35 3.12 -1.20
CA GLY A 181 -21.77 1.83 -0.82
C GLY A 181 -20.38 1.65 -1.43
N LYS A 182 -19.51 0.92 -0.71
CA LYS A 182 -18.11 0.74 -1.12
C LYS A 182 -17.97 -0.07 -2.41
N ASP A 183 -18.80 -1.10 -2.62
CA ASP A 183 -18.62 -2.06 -3.72
C ASP A 183 -18.69 -1.37 -5.09
N LYS A 184 -19.72 -0.53 -5.31
CA LYS A 184 -19.85 0.28 -6.54
C LYS A 184 -18.66 1.20 -6.79
N ILE A 185 -17.97 1.63 -5.74
CA ILE A 185 -16.80 2.51 -5.84
C ILE A 185 -15.54 1.68 -6.14
N GLN A 186 -15.41 0.52 -5.50
CA GLN A 186 -14.33 -0.45 -5.75
C GLN A 186 -14.38 -0.92 -7.22
N ASP A 187 -15.56 -1.26 -7.76
CA ASP A 187 -15.72 -1.63 -9.19
C ASP A 187 -15.26 -0.50 -10.14
N ARG A 188 -15.62 0.74 -9.82
CA ARG A 188 -15.23 1.92 -10.61
C ARG A 188 -13.74 2.19 -10.53
N LEU A 189 -13.13 1.95 -9.37
CA LEU A 189 -11.69 2.08 -9.16
C LEU A 189 -10.93 1.01 -9.95
N GLU A 190 -11.38 -0.24 -9.92
CA GLU A 190 -10.77 -1.33 -10.68
C GLU A 190 -10.85 -1.06 -12.19
N SER A 191 -12.02 -0.64 -12.69
CA SER A 191 -12.17 -0.21 -14.08
C SER A 191 -11.24 0.96 -14.44
N LEU A 192 -11.05 1.92 -13.53
CA LEU A 192 -10.13 3.04 -13.74
C LEU A 192 -8.68 2.59 -13.73
N ALA A 193 -8.27 1.71 -12.80
CA ALA A 193 -6.90 1.21 -12.72
C ALA A 193 -6.48 0.49 -14.00
N ARG A 194 -7.39 -0.27 -14.62
CA ARG A 194 -7.12 -1.07 -15.84
C ARG A 194 -7.19 -0.31 -17.16
N LYS A 195 -7.73 0.92 -17.16
CA LYS A 195 -7.97 1.66 -18.41
C LYS A 195 -6.68 2.17 -19.09
N LYS A 196 -5.57 2.29 -18.34
CA LYS A 196 -4.27 2.67 -18.89
C LYS A 196 -3.25 1.59 -18.56
N GLN A 197 -2.66 0.99 -19.60
CA GLN A 197 -1.69 -0.08 -19.44
C GLN A 197 -0.37 0.44 -18.87
N TYR A 198 0.24 -0.35 -17.99
CA TYR A 198 1.54 -0.04 -17.38
C TYR A 198 2.63 0.10 -18.45
N ASP A 199 2.72 -0.88 -19.36
CA ASP A 199 3.82 -0.93 -20.34
C ASP A 199 3.76 0.20 -21.39
N ASP A 200 2.56 0.69 -21.72
CA ASP A 200 2.35 1.80 -22.67
C ASP A 200 2.49 3.20 -22.04
N SER A 201 2.75 3.26 -20.73
CA SER A 201 2.80 4.52 -19.97
C SER A 201 4.23 4.95 -19.63
N LYS A 202 4.49 6.25 -19.76
CA LYS A 202 5.69 6.92 -19.24
C LYS A 202 5.61 7.16 -17.75
N TYR A 203 4.42 7.50 -17.24
CA TYR A 203 4.17 7.76 -15.83
C TYR A 203 3.34 6.64 -15.22
N VAL A 204 3.72 6.23 -14.01
CA VAL A 204 3.10 5.13 -13.27
C VAL A 204 2.84 5.54 -11.82
N GLY A 205 1.90 4.87 -11.18
CA GLY A 205 1.58 5.05 -9.76
C GLY A 205 0.38 4.20 -9.36
N CYS A 206 0.02 4.21 -8.08
CA CYS A 206 -1.15 3.49 -7.59
C CYS A 206 -2.42 4.32 -7.81
N VAL A 207 -3.20 4.03 -8.85
CA VAL A 207 -4.42 4.80 -9.17
C VAL A 207 -5.42 4.75 -8.01
N VAL A 208 -5.46 3.61 -7.32
CA VAL A 208 -6.37 3.37 -6.20
C VAL A 208 -5.84 3.92 -4.87
N TRP A 209 -4.64 4.51 -4.84
CA TRP A 209 -4.02 5.06 -3.63
C TRP A 209 -2.98 6.15 -3.96
N LEU A 210 -3.43 7.29 -4.50
CA LEU A 210 -2.54 8.40 -4.88
C LEU A 210 -2.56 9.56 -3.86
N SER A 211 -2.46 9.24 -2.58
CA SER A 211 -2.65 10.19 -1.47
C SER A 211 -1.56 11.29 -1.40
N GLY A 212 -0.35 11.01 -1.88
CA GLY A 212 0.74 11.97 -2.05
C GLY A 212 0.60 12.85 -3.30
N GLY A 213 -0.45 12.65 -4.10
CA GLY A 213 -0.70 13.40 -5.32
C GLY A 213 0.44 13.25 -6.32
N VAL A 214 1.06 14.36 -6.72
CA VAL A 214 2.18 14.34 -7.69
C VAL A 214 3.39 13.56 -7.18
N LYS A 215 3.57 13.45 -5.86
CA LYS A 215 4.68 12.73 -5.22
C LYS A 215 4.59 11.21 -5.38
N ASP A 216 3.39 10.69 -5.62
CA ASP A 216 3.13 9.26 -5.89
C ASP A 216 3.04 8.95 -7.39
N ILE A 217 3.45 9.89 -8.25
CA ILE A 217 3.54 9.70 -9.70
C ILE A 217 5.00 9.66 -10.10
N PHE A 218 5.43 8.52 -10.60
CA PHE A 218 6.83 8.25 -10.92
C PHE A 218 7.03 8.08 -12.42
N GLU A 219 8.25 8.33 -12.91
CA GLU A 219 8.61 7.90 -14.27
C GLU A 219 8.84 6.40 -14.26
N LYS A 220 8.19 5.66 -15.18
CA LYS A 220 8.31 4.21 -15.29
C LYS A 220 9.78 3.77 -15.38
N LYS A 221 10.59 4.54 -16.12
CA LYS A 221 12.02 4.26 -16.33
C LYS A 221 12.86 4.17 -15.05
N TRP A 222 12.38 4.74 -13.94
CA TRP A 222 13.06 4.61 -12.64
C TRP A 222 13.03 3.17 -12.12
N PHE A 223 12.13 2.34 -12.66
CA PHE A 223 11.90 0.94 -12.31
C PHE A 223 12.25 -0.03 -13.43
N ASP A 224 12.96 0.40 -14.48
CA ASP A 224 13.36 -0.48 -15.59
C ASP A 224 14.38 -1.54 -15.13
N ASN A 225 15.15 -1.24 -14.09
CA ASN A 225 16.17 -2.11 -13.52
C ASN A 225 16.11 -2.08 -11.99
N TYR A 226 16.64 -3.13 -11.37
CA TYR A 226 16.74 -3.25 -9.92
C TYR A 226 18.18 -3.49 -9.47
N ILE A 227 18.40 -3.30 -8.18
CA ILE A 227 19.54 -3.83 -7.45
C ILE A 227 19.02 -4.59 -6.22
N MET A 228 19.78 -5.57 -5.75
CA MET A 228 19.50 -6.23 -4.48
C MET A 228 20.20 -5.46 -3.36
N VAL A 229 19.47 -5.14 -2.30
CA VAL A 229 20.03 -4.46 -1.12
C VAL A 229 19.69 -5.23 0.17
N PRO A 230 20.58 -5.19 1.18
CA PRO A 230 20.30 -5.76 2.49
C PRO A 230 19.12 -5.07 3.18
N PHE A 231 18.26 -5.87 3.78
CA PHE A 231 17.20 -5.43 4.68
C PHE A 231 17.02 -6.51 5.77
N GLU A 232 17.41 -6.18 6.99
CA GLU A 232 17.51 -7.14 8.08
C GLU A 232 18.40 -8.34 7.65
N ASN A 233 17.90 -9.57 7.70
CA ASN A 233 18.62 -10.78 7.31
C ASN A 233 18.38 -11.25 5.87
N TYR A 234 17.67 -10.46 5.05
CA TYR A 234 17.37 -10.79 3.65
C TYR A 234 17.92 -9.74 2.68
N ASN A 235 17.84 -10.05 1.38
CA ASN A 235 18.10 -9.09 0.32
C ASN A 235 16.83 -8.95 -0.53
N PHE A 236 16.46 -7.72 -0.88
CA PHE A 236 15.28 -7.45 -1.68
C PHE A 236 15.58 -6.53 -2.86
N ARG A 237 14.75 -6.63 -3.90
CA ARG A 237 14.76 -5.72 -5.04
C ARG A 237 14.38 -4.31 -4.61
N VAL A 238 15.23 -3.36 -4.95
CA VAL A 238 14.91 -1.93 -4.96
C VAL A 238 15.16 -1.36 -6.35
N PRO A 239 14.47 -0.28 -6.74
CA PRO A 239 14.70 0.33 -8.04
C PRO A 239 16.16 0.76 -8.14
N LYS A 240 16.85 0.48 -9.25
CA LYS A 240 18.24 0.93 -9.42
C LYS A 240 18.36 2.46 -9.27
N ASN A 241 17.31 3.17 -9.65
CA ASN A 241 17.17 4.62 -9.50
C ASN A 241 16.43 5.02 -8.20
N TYR A 242 16.61 4.27 -7.10
CA TYR A 242 15.91 4.51 -5.83
C TYR A 242 16.07 5.95 -5.32
N ASP A 243 17.23 6.61 -5.53
CA ASP A 243 17.46 7.98 -5.07
C ASP A 243 16.51 8.97 -5.77
N ALA A 244 16.25 8.79 -7.07
CA ALA A 244 15.27 9.61 -7.80
C ALA A 244 13.85 9.38 -7.28
N VAL A 245 13.47 8.13 -7.00
CA VAL A 245 12.17 7.76 -6.43
C VAL A 245 11.97 8.41 -5.05
N LEU A 246 12.96 8.25 -4.16
CA LEU A 246 12.88 8.74 -2.79
C LEU A 246 12.95 10.27 -2.71
N ARG A 247 13.81 10.92 -3.51
CA ARG A 247 13.87 12.39 -3.55
C ARG A 247 12.59 13.00 -4.12
N HIS A 248 11.99 12.37 -5.13
CA HIS A 248 10.71 12.82 -5.68
C HIS A 248 9.59 12.74 -4.64
N ALA A 249 9.50 11.64 -3.89
CA ALA A 249 8.44 11.45 -2.90
C ALA A 249 8.67 12.25 -1.60
N TYR A 250 9.90 12.25 -1.07
CA TYR A 250 10.20 12.68 0.29
C TYR A 250 11.19 13.85 0.39
N GLY A 251 11.85 14.26 -0.71
CA GLY A 251 12.91 15.26 -0.68
C GLY A 251 14.21 14.69 -0.09
N ASP A 252 14.80 15.36 0.90
CA ASP A 252 15.99 14.84 1.57
C ASP A 252 15.63 13.71 2.56
N TYR A 253 15.40 12.51 2.02
CA TYR A 253 14.97 11.34 2.78
C TYR A 253 16.05 10.79 3.72
N MET A 254 17.30 11.23 3.58
CA MET A 254 18.39 10.83 4.48
C MET A 254 18.33 11.60 5.80
N LEU A 255 17.76 12.80 5.81
CA LEU A 255 17.52 13.56 7.02
C LEU A 255 16.45 12.85 7.88
N LEU A 256 16.79 12.60 9.14
CA LEU A 256 15.83 12.04 10.08
C LEU A 256 14.75 13.09 10.42
N PRO A 257 13.48 12.67 10.58
CA PRO A 257 12.49 13.56 11.17
C PRO A 257 12.89 13.92 12.61
N ARG A 258 12.33 15.02 13.11
CA ARG A 258 12.53 15.43 14.51
C ARG A 258 12.05 14.32 15.44
N GLU A 259 12.67 14.19 16.62
CA GLU A 259 12.38 13.10 17.54
C GLU A 259 10.89 12.96 17.89
N LYS A 260 10.20 14.08 18.11
CA LYS A 260 8.74 14.08 18.37
C LYS A 260 7.88 13.54 17.23
N ASP A 261 8.43 13.53 16.01
CA ASP A 261 7.75 13.06 14.80
C ASP A 261 8.19 11.60 14.47
N ARG A 262 9.08 10.97 15.27
CA ARG A 262 9.55 9.58 15.13
C ARG A 262 8.57 8.59 15.80
N ILE A 263 7.35 8.57 15.29
CA ILE A 263 6.28 7.68 15.73
C ILE A 263 5.70 6.93 14.53
N GLY A 264 5.16 5.72 14.76
CA GLY A 264 4.40 5.01 13.74
C GLY A 264 3.15 5.81 13.34
N HIS A 265 2.78 5.74 12.06
CA HIS A 265 1.71 6.56 11.48
C HIS A 265 0.39 5.80 11.27
N HIS A 266 0.26 4.60 11.81
CA HIS A 266 -0.96 3.81 11.70
C HIS A 266 -1.83 3.86 12.96
N ASP A 267 -3.13 3.60 12.76
CA ASP A 267 -4.16 3.58 13.81
C ASP A 267 -4.66 2.15 14.08
N TYR A 268 -3.73 1.18 14.14
CA TYR A 268 -4.06 -0.21 14.50
C TYR A 268 -3.19 -0.78 15.62
N SER A 269 -3.65 -1.86 16.23
CA SER A 269 -2.86 -2.67 17.16
C SER A 269 -2.91 -4.13 16.76
N ALA A 270 -1.77 -4.80 16.77
CA ALA A 270 -1.63 -6.21 16.41
C ALA A 270 -1.52 -7.10 17.65
N TYR A 271 -2.11 -8.31 17.57
CA TYR A 271 -2.16 -9.28 18.65
C TYR A 271 -1.91 -10.69 18.12
N LYS A 272 -1.27 -11.53 18.94
CA LYS A 272 -1.22 -12.98 18.71
C LYS A 272 -2.58 -13.60 19.05
N LYS A 273 -3.13 -14.41 18.13
CA LYS A 273 -4.35 -15.20 18.38
C LYS A 273 -4.16 -16.19 19.52
#